data_AF-A0A965C8Q1-F1
#
_entry.id   AF-A0A965C8Q1-F1
#
_cell.length_a   1.000
_cell.length_b   1.000
_cell.length_c   1.000
_cell.angle_alpha   90.00
_cell.angle_beta   90.00
_cell.angle_gamma   90.00
#
_symmetry.space_group_name_H-M   'P 1'
#
loop_
_entity.id
_entity.type
_entity.pdbx_description
1 polymer ?
#
loop_
_entity_poly.entity_id
_entity_poly.type
_entity_poly.pdbx_seq_one_letter_code
_entity_poly.pdbx_strand_id
1 'polypeptide(L)'
;MRYDGLSYTETDKGIQFSYKTRRGHTKIYGGKVIENVCQAVARCIIGEQMLRIARKYRVVMTVHDAIACVVPESEVDEGMAYVEEAMRWTPDWATGLPINCEAGYGASYGDC
;
A
#
# COMPACT_ATOMS: atom_id res chain seq x y z
N MET A 1 9.16 -8.85 5.73
CA MET A 1 8.14 -9.94 5.70
C MET A 1 8.70 -11.14 6.45
N ARG A 2 7.91 -11.80 7.30
CA ARG A 2 8.33 -12.98 8.05
C ARG A 2 7.22 -14.03 8.04
N TYR A 3 7.61 -15.30 7.88
CA TYR A 3 6.71 -16.45 7.94
C TYR A 3 7.10 -17.28 9.18
N ASP A 4 6.79 -16.76 10.35
CA ASP A 4 7.18 -17.40 11.62
C ASP A 4 6.49 -18.76 11.77
N GLY A 5 7.24 -19.77 12.22
CA GLY A 5 6.71 -21.13 12.34
C GLY A 5 6.33 -21.77 11.00
N LEU A 6 6.99 -21.37 9.91
CA LEU A 6 6.85 -22.04 8.61
C LEU A 6 7.22 -23.52 8.75
N SER A 7 6.26 -24.38 8.44
CA SER A 7 6.41 -25.83 8.44
C SER A 7 5.62 -26.44 7.29
N TYR A 8 5.79 -27.74 7.07
CA TYR A 8 5.01 -28.48 6.10
C TYR A 8 4.40 -29.73 6.72
N THR A 9 3.39 -30.28 6.05
CA THR A 9 2.77 -31.56 6.39
C THR A 9 2.54 -32.34 5.11
N GLU A 10 2.80 -33.64 5.14
CA GLU A 10 2.46 -34.54 4.05
C GLU A 10 0.98 -34.90 4.11
N THR A 11 0.30 -34.81 2.97
CA THR A 11 -1.11 -35.15 2.80
C THR A 11 -1.27 -36.09 1.63
N ASP A 12 -2.44 -36.70 1.47
CA ASP A 12 -2.77 -37.54 0.30
C ASP A 12 -2.66 -36.78 -1.04
N LYS A 13 -2.60 -35.44 -0.99
CA LYS A 13 -2.45 -34.54 -2.14
C LYS A 13 -1.03 -33.96 -2.28
N GLY A 14 -0.07 -34.46 -1.52
CA GLY A 14 1.32 -33.99 -1.48
C GLY A 14 1.64 -33.07 -0.31
N ILE A 15 2.76 -32.36 -0.41
CA ILE A 15 3.30 -31.48 0.64
C ILE A 15 2.48 -30.19 0.72
N GLN A 16 1.99 -29.86 1.92
CA GLN A 16 1.29 -28.61 2.20
C GLN A 16 2.07 -27.76 3.20
N PHE A 17 2.45 -26.54 2.81
CA PHE A 17 3.11 -25.59 3.70
C PHE A 17 2.11 -24.76 4.51
N SER A 18 2.47 -24.39 5.73
CA SER A 18 1.72 -23.47 6.57
C SER A 18 2.65 -22.63 7.45
N TYR A 19 2.20 -21.46 7.88
CA TYR A 19 2.95 -20.61 8.81
C TYR A 19 2.01 -20.08 9.90
N LYS A 20 2.59 -19.69 11.04
CA LYS A 20 1.85 -19.23 12.21
C LYS A 20 1.40 -17.77 12.02
N THR A 21 0.13 -17.52 12.29
CA THR A 21 -0.46 -16.17 12.38
C THR A 21 -1.03 -15.94 13.78
N ARG A 22 -1.52 -14.71 14.06
CA ARG A 22 -2.21 -14.39 15.32
C ARG A 22 -3.50 -15.19 15.52
N ARG A 23 -4.09 -15.74 14.45
CA ARG A 23 -5.32 -16.54 14.48
C ARG A 23 -5.08 -18.04 14.30
N GLY A 24 -3.82 -18.49 14.44
CA GLY A 24 -3.43 -19.89 14.20
C GLY A 24 -2.69 -20.07 12.88
N HIS A 25 -2.49 -21.32 12.46
CA HIS A 25 -1.77 -21.63 11.23
C HIS A 25 -2.60 -21.29 9.98
N THR A 26 -1.94 -20.72 8.98
CA THR A 26 -2.52 -20.43 7.66
C THR A 26 -1.69 -21.10 6.58
N LYS A 27 -2.37 -21.65 5.56
CA LYS A 27 -1.71 -22.29 4.42
C LYS A 27 -0.91 -21.27 3.62
N ILE A 28 0.22 -21.69 3.07
CA ILE A 28 1.02 -20.90 2.14
C ILE A 28 1.35 -21.74 0.92
N TYR A 29 1.33 -21.09 -0.24
CA TYR A 29 1.55 -21.69 -1.55
C TYR A 29 2.05 -20.58 -2.49
N GLY A 30 2.55 -20.95 -3.68
CA GLY A 30 3.21 -20.01 -4.59
C GLY A 30 2.43 -18.71 -4.82
N GLY A 31 1.13 -18.82 -5.16
CA GLY A 31 0.26 -17.64 -5.33
C GLY A 31 0.20 -16.74 -4.10
N LYS A 32 0.11 -17.32 -2.89
CA LYS A 32 0.06 -16.53 -1.65
C LYS A 32 1.38 -15.82 -1.33
N VAL A 33 2.51 -16.43 -1.69
CA VAL A 33 3.84 -15.79 -1.54
C VAL A 33 3.92 -14.57 -2.44
N ILE A 34 3.56 -14.70 -3.72
CA ILE A 34 3.61 -13.59 -4.68
C ILE A 34 2.66 -12.46 -4.26
N GLU A 35 1.42 -12.78 -3.87
CA GLU A 35 0.45 -11.79 -3.37
C GLU A 35 1.04 -10.99 -2.20
N ASN A 36 1.61 -11.67 -1.20
CA ASN A 36 2.21 -11.02 -0.05
C ASN A 36 3.35 -10.08 -0.46
N VAL A 37 4.23 -10.52 -1.38
CA VAL A 37 5.37 -9.72 -1.87
C VAL A 37 4.87 -8.46 -2.58
N CYS A 38 3.92 -8.59 -3.50
CA CYS A 38 3.34 -7.45 -4.22
C CYS A 38 2.72 -6.43 -3.26
N GLN A 39 1.89 -6.89 -2.31
CA GLN A 39 1.28 -6.00 -1.31
C GLN A 39 2.32 -5.31 -0.42
N ALA A 40 3.38 -6.03 -0.03
CA ALA A 40 4.44 -5.45 0.79
C ALA A 40 5.23 -4.36 0.05
N VAL A 41 5.54 -4.56 -1.23
CA VAL A 41 6.19 -3.56 -2.07
C VAL A 41 5.29 -2.33 -2.26
N ALA A 42 4.02 -2.54 -2.61
CA ALA A 42 3.05 -1.45 -2.75
C ALA A 42 2.91 -0.63 -1.46
N ARG A 43 2.84 -1.29 -0.29
CA ARG A 43 2.79 -0.61 1.01
C ARG A 43 4.02 0.24 1.28
N CYS A 44 5.22 -0.19 0.89
CA CYS A 44 6.44 0.60 1.09
C CYS A 44 6.40 1.88 0.26
N ILE A 45 6.01 1.78 -1.01
CA ILE A 45 5.85 2.93 -1.92
C ILE A 45 4.83 3.92 -1.36
N ILE A 46 3.60 3.47 -1.10
CA ILE A 46 2.52 4.31 -0.54
C ILE A 46 2.95 4.93 0.79
N GLY A 47 3.69 4.20 1.62
CA GLY A 47 4.22 4.71 2.88
C GLY A 47 5.18 5.90 2.71
N GLU A 48 6.08 5.85 1.72
CA GLU A 48 6.99 6.96 1.44
C GLU A 48 6.26 8.14 0.78
N GLN A 49 5.31 7.89 -0.11
CA GLN A 49 4.48 8.92 -0.73
C GLN A 49 3.61 9.64 0.32
N MET A 50 3.05 8.88 1.26
CA MET A 50 2.32 9.42 2.41
C MET A 50 3.20 10.37 3.24
N LEU A 51 4.45 9.98 3.51
CA LEU A 51 5.39 10.84 4.25
C LEU A 51 5.74 12.11 3.47
N ARG A 52 5.78 12.07 2.13
CA ARG A 52 5.96 13.26 1.28
C ARG A 52 4.76 14.19 1.37
N ILE A 53 3.54 13.66 1.23
CA ILE A 53 2.31 14.45 1.37
C ILE A 53 2.25 15.12 2.75
N ALA A 54 2.56 14.35 3.81
CA ALA A 54 2.53 14.80 5.20
C ALA A 54 3.50 15.95 5.53
N ARG A 55 4.45 16.29 4.64
CA ARG A 55 5.30 17.48 4.80
C ARG A 55 4.53 18.78 4.63
N LYS A 56 3.41 18.77 3.91
CA LYS A 56 2.62 19.97 3.60
C LYS A 56 1.16 19.82 4.05
N TYR A 57 0.53 18.70 3.75
CA TYR A 57 -0.89 18.46 4.03
C TYR A 57 -1.09 17.32 5.02
N ARG A 58 -2.01 17.49 5.96
CA ARG A 58 -2.30 16.47 6.96
C ARG A 58 -2.98 15.28 6.30
N VAL A 59 -2.26 14.17 6.20
CA VAL A 59 -2.85 12.87 5.83
C VAL A 59 -3.79 12.42 6.94
N VAL A 60 -5.02 12.05 6.57
CA VAL A 60 -6.07 11.65 7.53
C VAL A 60 -6.43 10.18 7.45
N MET A 61 -6.28 9.54 6.28
CA MET A 61 -6.54 8.12 6.11
C MET A 61 -5.87 7.55 4.86
N THR A 62 -5.80 6.22 4.82
CA THR A 62 -5.39 5.43 3.65
C THR A 62 -6.40 4.31 3.44
N VAL A 63 -6.81 4.09 2.19
CA VAL A 63 -7.70 2.98 1.80
C VAL A 63 -7.06 2.26 0.62
N HIS A 64 -6.57 1.04 0.84
CA HIS A 64 -5.79 0.31 -0.16
C HIS A 64 -4.58 1.13 -0.63
N ASP A 65 -4.60 1.60 -1.87
CA ASP A 65 -3.61 2.44 -2.55
C ASP A 65 -4.01 3.93 -2.61
N ALA A 66 -5.14 4.32 -2.04
CA ALA A 66 -5.58 5.70 -1.94
C ALA A 66 -5.11 6.37 -0.63
N ILE A 67 -4.72 7.63 -0.72
CA ILE A 67 -4.39 8.50 0.41
C ILE A 67 -5.36 9.69 0.41
N ALA A 68 -5.99 9.97 1.55
CA ALA A 68 -6.75 11.19 1.74
C ALA A 68 -6.03 12.15 2.68
N CYS A 69 -6.02 13.43 2.32
CA CYS A 69 -5.46 14.51 3.12
C CYS A 69 -6.43 15.70 3.18
N VAL A 70 -6.19 16.60 4.13
CA VAL A 70 -6.97 17.83 4.28
C VAL A 70 -6.14 19.01 3.80
N VAL A 71 -6.71 19.78 2.88
CA VAL A 71 -6.12 20.96 2.24
C VAL A 71 -7.04 22.15 2.52
N PRO A 72 -6.51 23.35 2.86
CA PRO A 72 -7.32 24.57 2.92
C PRO A 72 -8.01 24.85 1.58
N GLU A 73 -9.25 25.33 1.59
CA GLU A 73 -10.00 25.61 0.35
C GLU A 73 -9.25 26.59 -0.59
N SER A 74 -8.49 27.53 -0.02
CA SER A 74 -7.68 28.48 -0.78
C SER A 74 -6.48 27.86 -1.50
N GLU A 75 -6.14 26.61 -1.20
CA GLU A 75 -4.95 25.90 -1.72
C GLU A 75 -5.32 24.67 -2.57
N VAL A 76 -6.59 24.46 -2.93
CA VAL A 76 -7.03 23.22 -3.60
C VAL A 76 -6.19 22.90 -4.85
N ASP A 77 -5.99 23.87 -5.74
CA ASP A 77 -5.23 23.65 -6.98
C ASP A 77 -3.77 23.25 -6.71
N GLU A 78 -3.12 23.93 -5.76
CA GLU A 78 -1.75 23.63 -5.37
C GLU A 78 -1.66 22.29 -4.62
N GLY A 79 -2.63 22.01 -3.77
CA GLY A 79 -2.74 20.77 -3.01
C GLY A 79 -2.91 19.55 -3.90
N MET A 80 -3.79 19.65 -4.89
CA MET A 80 -3.99 18.63 -5.91
C MET A 80 -2.71 18.35 -6.68
N ALA A 81 -2.05 19.40 -7.20
CA ALA A 81 -0.79 19.24 -7.94
C ALA A 81 0.31 18.60 -7.07
N TYR A 82 0.45 19.04 -5.82
CA TYR A 82 1.45 18.52 -4.88
C TYR A 82 1.19 17.05 -4.52
N VAL A 83 -0.07 16.68 -4.28
CA VAL A 83 -0.46 15.30 -3.96
C VAL A 83 -0.27 14.39 -5.17
N GLU A 84 -0.68 14.81 -6.36
CA GLU A 84 -0.44 14.04 -7.60
C GLU A 84 1.04 13.82 -7.85
N GLU A 85 1.88 14.85 -7.71
CA GLU A 85 3.33 14.73 -7.85
C GLU A 85 3.90 13.73 -6.83
N ALA A 86 3.48 13.85 -5.56
CA ALA A 86 3.93 12.96 -4.50
C ALA A 86 3.51 11.51 -4.75
N MET A 87 2.31 11.27 -5.29
CA MET A 87 1.77 9.94 -5.58
C MET A 87 2.30 9.33 -6.89
N ARG A 88 2.75 10.15 -7.85
CA ARG A 88 3.45 9.68 -9.06
C ARG A 88 4.94 9.46 -8.83
N TRP A 89 5.49 10.01 -7.75
CA TRP A 89 6.90 9.83 -7.42
C TRP A 89 7.22 8.35 -7.16
N THR A 90 8.32 7.89 -7.79
CA THR A 90 8.85 6.54 -7.66
C THR A 90 10.13 6.57 -6.83
N PRO A 91 10.23 5.77 -5.73
CA PRO A 91 11.48 5.63 -4.98
C PRO A 91 12.62 5.08 -5.84
N ASP A 92 13.85 5.50 -5.54
CA ASP A 92 15.05 5.07 -6.29
C ASP A 92 15.20 3.54 -6.30
N TRP A 93 14.86 2.87 -5.19
CA TRP A 93 14.89 1.42 -5.08
C TRP A 93 13.80 0.70 -5.91
N ALA A 94 12.80 1.44 -6.39
CA ALA A 94 11.68 0.98 -7.19
C ALA A 94 11.74 1.50 -8.64
N THR A 95 12.90 1.98 -9.08
CA THR A 95 13.10 2.55 -10.42
C THR A 95 12.57 1.62 -11.52
N GLY A 96 11.79 2.17 -12.44
CA GLY A 96 11.18 1.43 -13.57
C GLY A 96 9.77 0.92 -13.32
N LEU A 97 9.23 1.04 -12.10
CA LEU A 97 7.81 0.76 -11.86
C LEU A 97 6.94 1.88 -12.49
N PRO A 98 5.90 1.52 -13.26
CA PRO A 98 5.01 2.50 -13.89
C PRO A 98 3.97 3.00 -12.89
N ILE A 99 4.40 3.81 -11.92
CA ILE A 99 3.50 4.39 -10.91
C ILE A 99 2.75 5.57 -11.52
N ASN A 100 1.43 5.58 -11.33
CA ASN A 100 0.58 6.69 -11.71
C ASN A 100 -0.46 6.97 -10.62
N CYS A 101 -1.10 8.13 -10.68
CA CYS A 101 -2.12 8.56 -9.74
C CYS A 101 -3.22 9.35 -10.45
N GLU A 102 -4.45 9.09 -10.03
CA GLU A 102 -5.62 9.95 -10.23
C GLU A 102 -5.94 10.64 -8.89
N ALA A 103 -6.38 11.88 -8.92
CA ALA A 103 -6.75 12.63 -7.73
C ALA A 103 -8.11 13.32 -7.92
N GLY A 104 -8.83 13.47 -6.81
CA GLY A 104 -10.09 14.20 -6.71
C GLY A 104 -10.16 14.95 -5.38
N TYR A 105 -11.06 15.93 -5.29
CA TYR A 105 -11.30 16.69 -4.08
C TYR A 105 -12.79 16.94 -3.88
N GLY A 106 -13.21 17.02 -2.63
CA GLY A 106 -14.60 17.22 -2.23
C GLY A 106 -14.67 17.71 -0.79
N ALA A 107 -15.83 18.27 -0.41
CA ALA A 107 -16.07 18.71 0.97
C ALA A 107 -16.15 17.54 1.95
N SER A 108 -16.46 16.35 1.45
CA SER A 108 -16.43 15.09 2.19
C SER A 108 -15.74 14.00 1.38
N TYR A 109 -15.30 12.93 2.07
CA TYR A 109 -14.65 11.79 1.42
C TYR A 109 -15.53 11.11 0.36
N GLY A 110 -16.86 11.19 0.48
CA GLY A 110 -17.79 10.61 -0.50
C GLY A 110 -18.00 11.47 -1.74
N ASP A 111 -17.57 12.74 -1.70
CA ASP A 111 -17.69 13.70 -2.81
C ASP A 111 -16.37 13.86 -3.59
N CYS A 112 -15.31 13.18 -3.14
CA CYS A 112 -14.00 13.17 -3.79
C CYS A 112 -13.94 12.21 -4.99
#